data_AF-A0A2N6A852-F1
#
_entry.id   AF-A0A2N6A852-F1
#
_cell.length_a   1.000
_cell.length_b   1.000
_cell.length_c   1.000
_cell.angle_alpha   90.00
_cell.angle_beta   90.00
_cell.angle_gamma   90.00
#
_symmetry.space_group_name_H-M   'P 1'
#
loop_
_entity.id
_entity.type
_entity.pdbx_description
1 polymer ?
#
loop_
_entity_poly.entity_id
_entity_poly.type
_entity_poly.pdbx_seq_one_letter_code
_entity_poly.pdbx_strand_id
1 'polypeptide(L)'
;MNASLSRGVGIVTLLFLLSVFLFLSFVYGQDTSIVVTEICPTGCASSGHQWIEVYNKGDEQADLEGWIFWEGETNHSLKVSEQSVQKDFFIEPNEYAIIAQNDIYFFEDNPHVSSTVLDSSWGTLNKSGEELGLKNSSGDFIENFIYKPLEQFSLERIDFEMIPDDETNWQEHPEKNSVAQKNYWFTQHTEGGNENDDGDEGDEEDDDSEKDYDEDDSDDGVGETLESPEDDVVVTNQGVVINEFLSDPLPEKNEWVELYNFSTSSADLSLLELHDGVGKIATLSGILAPQTFLVTEFSSSKLNNGGDLILLLNTSSTVIDAVRYGDWVDEFSSSTEFNAPYPETGISVARIVDGQNTGNNKNDFAQTLSPTPSEPNIITEAGDEEEEGDGGGDVESPITSVIYDDGDLVINELISYQNH
;
A
#
# COMPACT_ATOMS: atom_id res chain seq x y z
N MET A 1 95.97 -15.74 32.50
CA MET A 1 95.77 -17.03 31.83
C MET A 1 94.30 -17.39 31.95
N ASN A 2 93.63 -17.59 30.80
CA ASN A 2 92.37 -18.33 30.55
C ASN A 2 91.15 -18.02 31.43
N ALA A 3 90.14 -17.29 30.93
CA ALA A 3 89.06 -17.75 30.04
C ALA A 3 88.01 -18.64 30.72
N SER A 4 86.75 -18.18 30.81
CA SER A 4 85.54 -18.97 30.50
C SER A 4 84.23 -18.16 30.68
N LEU A 5 83.68 -17.72 29.55
CA LEU A 5 82.27 -17.71 29.14
C LEU A 5 81.17 -17.18 30.08
N SER A 6 80.82 -15.91 29.87
CA SER A 6 79.47 -15.36 30.06
C SER A 6 78.69 -15.48 28.75
N ARG A 7 77.67 -16.35 28.69
CA ARG A 7 76.58 -16.34 27.69
C ARG A 7 75.49 -15.37 28.20
N GLY A 8 74.77 -14.56 27.44
CA GLY A 8 74.65 -14.42 25.99
C GLY A 8 74.00 -13.07 25.63
N VAL A 9 73.96 -12.80 24.34
CA VAL A 9 73.47 -11.59 23.65
C VAL A 9 72.02 -11.79 23.21
N GLY A 10 71.24 -10.70 23.14
CA GLY A 10 70.09 -10.54 22.23
C GLY A 10 68.74 -10.37 22.94
N ILE A 11 68.11 -9.18 22.99
CA ILE A 11 67.46 -8.37 21.93
C ILE A 11 65.92 -8.49 22.03
N VAL A 12 65.30 -7.33 22.34
CA VAL A 12 64.06 -6.78 21.75
C VAL A 12 62.72 -7.48 22.06
N THR A 13 61.93 -6.77 22.87
CA THR A 13 60.53 -6.36 22.66
C THR A 13 59.48 -7.46 22.49
N LEU A 14 58.49 -7.53 23.40
CA LEU A 14 57.09 -7.24 23.07
C LEU A 14 56.23 -7.15 24.35
N LEU A 15 55.78 -5.94 24.66
CA LEU A 15 54.54 -5.72 25.42
C LEU A 15 53.40 -6.30 24.56
N PHE A 16 52.92 -7.48 24.89
CA PHE A 16 51.73 -8.05 24.25
C PHE A 16 50.88 -8.65 25.35
N LEU A 17 49.97 -7.84 25.89
CA LEU A 17 48.74 -8.25 26.59
C LEU A 17 47.92 -6.99 26.92
N LEU A 18 47.78 -6.08 25.92
CA LEU A 18 46.82 -4.98 25.96
C LEU A 18 46.44 -4.57 24.52
N SER A 19 46.03 -5.52 23.67
CA SER A 19 45.50 -5.19 22.33
C SER A 19 44.60 -6.27 21.74
N VAL A 20 43.75 -6.89 22.57
CA VAL A 20 42.52 -7.49 22.04
C VAL A 20 41.38 -6.60 22.49
N PHE A 21 41.44 -5.33 22.08
CA PHE A 21 40.21 -4.63 21.75
C PHE A 21 39.77 -5.30 20.45
N LEU A 22 38.90 -6.30 20.61
CA LEU A 22 38.00 -6.72 19.55
C LEU A 22 37.41 -5.41 19.01
N PHE A 23 37.82 -5.05 17.80
CA PHE A 23 36.96 -4.25 16.95
C PHE A 23 35.70 -5.08 16.84
N LEU A 24 34.71 -4.79 17.69
CA LEU A 24 33.34 -4.96 17.30
C LEU A 24 33.23 -4.08 16.06
N SER A 25 33.39 -4.69 14.89
CA SER A 25 32.81 -4.16 13.68
C SER A 25 31.33 -4.04 14.04
N PHE A 26 30.92 -2.83 14.44
CA PHE A 26 29.54 -2.46 14.31
C PHE A 26 29.31 -2.55 12.79
N VAL A 27 28.70 -3.65 12.37
CA VAL A 27 27.98 -3.66 11.11
C VAL A 27 26.81 -2.72 11.41
N TYR A 28 26.97 -1.45 11.04
CA TYR A 28 25.82 -0.60 10.87
C TYR A 28 25.05 -1.23 9.72
N GLY A 29 23.91 -1.83 10.02
CA GLY A 29 22.95 -2.15 8.97
C GLY A 29 22.69 -0.85 8.23
N GLN A 30 23.05 -0.81 6.95
CA GLN A 30 22.64 0.31 6.11
C GLN A 30 21.12 0.16 5.98
N ASP A 31 20.39 1.17 6.43
CA ASP A 31 18.93 1.23 6.36
C ASP A 31 18.51 1.38 4.88
N THR A 32 18.58 0.26 4.16
CA THR A 32 18.31 0.17 2.71
C THR A 32 16.86 -0.22 2.42
N SER A 33 16.04 -0.32 3.46
CA SER A 33 14.63 -0.67 3.37
C SER A 33 13.78 0.51 2.88
N ILE A 34 14.25 1.74 3.01
CA ILE A 34 13.54 2.90 2.49
C ILE A 34 13.95 3.16 1.04
N VAL A 35 12.96 3.12 0.15
CA VAL A 35 13.13 3.37 -1.28
C VAL A 35 12.27 4.54 -1.73
N VAL A 36 12.74 5.34 -2.70
CA VAL A 36 11.87 6.32 -3.38
C VAL A 36 11.00 5.57 -4.39
N THR A 37 9.70 5.79 -4.32
CA THR A 37 8.70 5.10 -5.15
C THR A 37 8.06 6.02 -6.18
N GLU A 38 7.81 7.28 -5.83
CA GLU A 38 7.12 8.19 -6.72
C GLU A 38 7.67 9.63 -6.60
N ILE A 39 7.71 10.35 -7.71
CA ILE A 39 8.26 11.72 -7.79
C ILE A 39 7.26 12.60 -8.55
N CYS A 40 6.84 13.70 -7.94
CA CYS A 40 6.01 14.72 -8.58
C CYS A 40 6.76 16.06 -8.68
N PRO A 41 7.62 16.24 -9.70
CA PRO A 41 8.38 17.45 -9.96
C PRO A 41 7.54 18.44 -10.79
N THR A 42 8.18 19.43 -11.43
CA THR A 42 7.49 20.24 -12.44
C THR A 42 6.91 19.37 -13.54
N GLY A 43 5.85 19.81 -14.23
CA GLY A 43 5.06 18.93 -15.10
C GLY A 43 3.89 18.34 -14.32
N CYS A 44 4.18 17.50 -13.32
CA CYS A 44 3.21 16.93 -12.38
C CYS A 44 2.60 17.99 -11.44
N ALA A 45 3.44 18.81 -10.81
CA ALA A 45 3.02 19.85 -9.88
C ALA A 45 3.75 21.18 -10.13
N SER A 46 3.19 22.28 -9.65
CA SER A 46 3.88 23.58 -9.67
C SER A 46 4.88 23.69 -8.52
N SER A 47 5.83 24.64 -8.60
CA SER A 47 6.78 24.90 -7.50
C SER A 47 6.02 25.26 -6.21
N GLY A 48 6.37 24.61 -5.11
CA GLY A 48 5.66 24.65 -3.84
C GLY A 48 4.73 23.46 -3.63
N HIS A 49 4.25 22.82 -4.70
CA HIS A 49 3.31 21.69 -4.66
C HIS A 49 3.98 20.35 -4.95
N GLN A 50 5.31 20.34 -5.06
CA GLN A 50 6.09 19.15 -5.41
C GLN A 50 6.27 18.24 -4.20
N TRP A 51 6.42 16.95 -4.47
CA TRP A 51 6.64 15.95 -3.45
C TRP A 51 7.37 14.74 -4.03
N ILE A 52 7.97 13.96 -3.13
CA ILE A 52 8.42 12.60 -3.42
C ILE A 52 7.80 11.67 -2.39
N GLU A 53 7.59 10.43 -2.78
CA GLU A 53 7.13 9.36 -1.91
C GLU A 53 8.24 8.37 -1.65
N VAL A 54 8.29 7.89 -0.42
CA VAL A 54 9.15 6.80 0.01
C VAL A 54 8.31 5.66 0.57
N TYR A 55 8.84 4.44 0.47
CA TYR A 55 8.21 3.23 0.97
C TYR A 55 9.20 2.41 1.80
N ASN A 56 8.73 1.84 2.91
CA ASN A 56 9.50 0.88 3.67
C ASN A 56 9.25 -0.54 3.14
N LYS A 57 10.18 -1.04 2.32
CA LYS A 57 10.18 -2.42 1.80
C LYS A 57 10.82 -3.44 2.76
N GLY A 58 11.34 -2.98 3.89
CA GLY A 58 11.91 -3.85 4.91
C GLY A 58 10.83 -4.53 5.75
N ASP A 59 11.27 -5.46 6.59
CA ASP A 59 10.47 -6.18 7.57
C ASP A 59 10.53 -5.56 8.98
N GLU A 60 11.30 -4.49 9.15
CA GLU A 60 11.41 -3.72 10.40
C GLU A 60 10.94 -2.27 10.23
N GLN A 61 10.43 -1.68 11.31
CA GLN A 61 10.09 -0.26 11.37
C GLN A 61 11.34 0.61 11.10
N ALA A 62 11.23 1.56 10.17
CA ALA A 62 12.27 2.52 9.88
C ALA A 62 12.05 3.84 10.63
N ASP A 63 13.12 4.45 11.12
CA ASP A 63 13.10 5.76 11.78
C ASP A 63 13.79 6.80 10.91
N LEU A 64 13.00 7.73 10.37
CA LEU A 64 13.47 8.80 9.50
C LEU A 64 13.91 10.05 10.30
N GLU A 65 14.00 10.01 11.63
CA GLU A 65 14.44 11.14 12.42
C GLU A 65 15.87 11.56 12.01
N GLY A 66 16.02 12.83 11.64
CA GLY A 66 17.30 13.39 11.21
C GLY A 66 17.74 13.00 9.80
N TRP A 67 16.92 12.28 9.04
CA TRP A 67 17.14 12.05 7.62
C TRP A 67 17.08 13.35 6.82
N ILE A 68 17.68 13.32 5.64
CA ILE A 68 17.86 14.48 4.77
C ILE A 68 17.39 14.13 3.37
N PHE A 69 16.49 14.96 2.83
CA PHE A 69 16.29 15.04 1.39
C PHE A 69 17.40 15.87 0.77
N TRP A 70 18.07 15.34 -0.24
CA TRP A 70 19.19 15.99 -0.91
C TRP A 70 18.80 16.31 -2.36
N GLU A 71 18.99 17.57 -2.75
CA GLU A 71 18.67 18.09 -4.09
C GLU A 71 19.82 19.00 -4.52
N GLY A 72 20.45 18.71 -5.68
CA GLY A 72 21.41 19.63 -6.31
C GLY A 72 22.54 20.11 -5.39
N GLU A 73 23.24 19.19 -4.72
CA GLU A 73 24.29 19.49 -3.72
C GLU A 73 23.82 20.14 -2.40
N THR A 74 22.50 20.30 -2.21
CA THR A 74 21.91 20.92 -1.02
C THR A 74 21.23 19.89 -0.14
N ASN A 75 21.43 19.99 1.18
CA ASN A 75 20.75 19.17 2.17
C ASN A 75 19.49 19.91 2.68
N HIS A 76 18.34 19.24 2.64
CA HIS A 76 17.07 19.72 3.15
C HIS A 76 16.62 18.81 4.31
N SER A 77 16.42 19.40 5.48
CA SER A 77 15.93 18.67 6.64
C SER A 77 14.49 18.22 6.44
N LEU A 78 14.13 17.12 7.08
CA LEU A 78 12.76 16.63 7.16
C LEU A 78 12.16 17.00 8.52
N LYS A 79 10.90 17.44 8.52
CA LYS A 79 10.13 17.71 9.73
C LYS A 79 8.76 17.07 9.59
N VAL A 80 8.29 16.30 10.56
CA VAL A 80 6.91 15.81 10.55
C VAL A 80 5.93 16.97 10.47
N SER A 81 5.02 16.92 9.49
CA SER A 81 4.01 17.94 9.28
C SER A 81 3.05 18.04 10.47
N GLU A 82 2.67 19.27 10.80
CA GLU A 82 1.62 19.52 11.78
C GLU A 82 0.22 19.12 11.28
N GLN A 83 0.07 18.83 9.99
CA GLN A 83 -1.16 18.34 9.37
C GLN A 83 -1.19 16.83 9.12
N SER A 84 -0.03 16.14 9.13
CA SER A 84 0.00 14.67 8.99
C SER A 84 -0.77 13.98 10.11
N VAL A 85 -1.43 12.87 9.81
CA VAL A 85 -2.13 12.08 10.81
C VAL A 85 -1.12 11.47 11.80
N GLN A 86 -0.04 10.90 11.26
CA GLN A 86 1.09 10.38 12.04
C GLN A 86 1.99 11.55 12.48
N LYS A 87 2.45 11.52 13.73
CA LYS A 87 3.18 12.63 14.39
C LYS A 87 4.61 12.26 14.78
N ASP A 88 5.16 11.28 14.10
CA ASP A 88 6.49 10.74 14.30
C ASP A 88 7.17 10.46 12.95
N PHE A 89 8.42 10.02 13.00
CA PHE A 89 9.24 9.73 11.83
C PHE A 89 9.23 8.23 11.49
N PHE A 90 8.35 7.44 12.12
CA PHE A 90 8.36 6.01 11.96
C PHE A 90 7.55 5.60 10.74
N ILE A 91 8.11 4.70 9.96
CA ILE A 91 7.44 4.06 8.82
C ILE A 91 7.47 2.56 9.07
N GLU A 92 6.30 1.95 9.30
CA GLU A 92 6.23 0.51 9.49
C GLU A 92 6.52 -0.24 8.18
N PRO A 93 6.84 -1.55 8.25
CA PRO A 93 6.92 -2.39 7.07
C PRO A 93 5.70 -2.25 6.17
N ASN A 94 5.94 -2.07 4.87
CA ASN A 94 4.94 -1.87 3.83
C ASN A 94 4.16 -0.55 3.89
N GLU A 95 4.66 0.46 4.59
CA GLU A 95 4.05 1.80 4.61
C GLU A 95 4.74 2.78 3.67
N TYR A 96 3.94 3.73 3.18
CA TYR A 96 4.39 4.88 2.42
C TYR A 96 4.54 6.11 3.32
N ALA A 97 5.45 7.00 2.98
CA ALA A 97 5.52 8.35 3.54
C ALA A 97 5.83 9.36 2.44
N ILE A 98 5.36 10.59 2.63
CA ILE A 98 5.55 11.67 1.69
C ILE A 98 6.59 12.64 2.23
N ILE A 99 7.54 13.02 1.39
CA ILE A 99 8.40 14.19 1.62
C ILE A 99 7.87 15.31 0.72
N ALA A 100 7.24 16.31 1.33
CA ALA A 100 6.61 17.43 0.62
C ALA A 100 7.53 18.66 0.58
N GLN A 101 7.52 19.39 -0.54
CA GLN A 101 8.24 20.66 -0.66
C GLN A 101 7.68 21.74 0.26
N ASN A 102 6.38 21.65 0.49
CA ASN A 102 5.62 22.48 1.40
C ASN A 102 4.42 21.66 1.86
N ASP A 103 4.38 21.29 3.14
CA ASP A 103 3.30 20.46 3.67
C ASP A 103 1.92 21.12 3.54
N ILE A 104 1.82 22.44 3.73
CA ILE A 104 0.56 23.18 3.60
C ILE A 104 -0.03 22.99 2.21
N TYR A 105 0.74 23.26 1.16
CA TYR A 105 0.28 23.09 -0.21
C TYR A 105 0.04 21.63 -0.59
N PHE A 106 0.86 20.71 -0.06
CA PHE A 106 0.63 19.30 -0.28
C PHE A 106 -0.75 18.84 0.25
N PHE A 107 -1.14 19.25 1.45
CA PHE A 107 -2.45 18.91 2.02
C PHE A 107 -3.62 19.68 1.38
N GLU A 108 -3.38 20.85 0.78
CA GLU A 108 -4.40 21.52 -0.05
C GLU A 108 -4.74 20.68 -1.30
N ASP A 109 -3.72 20.05 -1.91
CA ASP A 109 -3.90 19.23 -3.10
C ASP A 109 -4.33 17.79 -2.79
N ASN A 110 -3.88 17.25 -1.65
CA ASN A 110 -4.08 15.86 -1.25
C ASN A 110 -4.64 15.73 0.17
N PRO A 111 -5.84 16.28 0.45
CA PRO A 111 -6.43 16.29 1.80
C PRO A 111 -6.82 14.90 2.31
N HIS A 112 -6.80 13.88 1.44
CA HIS A 112 -7.13 12.49 1.76
C HIS A 112 -5.93 11.68 2.27
N VAL A 113 -4.70 12.19 2.14
CA VAL A 113 -3.48 11.47 2.52
C VAL A 113 -3.39 11.33 4.04
N SER A 114 -3.32 10.08 4.51
CA SER A 114 -3.22 9.72 5.93
C SER A 114 -1.84 9.18 6.34
N SER A 115 -0.94 8.95 5.40
CA SER A 115 0.44 8.54 5.67
C SER A 115 1.26 9.61 6.39
N THR A 116 2.43 9.25 6.90
CA THR A 116 3.40 10.23 7.41
C THR A 116 3.76 11.22 6.30
N VAL A 117 3.57 12.51 6.57
CA VAL A 117 4.01 13.59 5.68
C VAL A 117 5.09 14.40 6.37
N LEU A 118 6.25 14.46 5.73
CA LEU A 118 7.43 15.18 6.16
C LEU A 118 7.54 16.48 5.33
N ASP A 119 7.40 17.60 6.01
CA ASP A 119 7.69 18.92 5.47
C ASP A 119 9.20 19.07 5.25
N SER A 120 9.56 19.54 4.05
CA SER A 120 10.92 19.94 3.70
C SER A 120 10.89 21.28 2.97
N SER A 121 12.00 21.70 2.38
CA SER A 121 12.04 22.97 1.65
C SER A 121 13.19 23.03 0.66
N TRP A 122 12.92 22.64 -0.60
CA TRP A 122 13.86 22.74 -1.72
C TRP A 122 13.42 23.78 -2.75
N GLY A 123 14.26 24.02 -3.76
CA GLY A 123 14.01 25.04 -4.78
C GLY A 123 12.93 24.62 -5.78
N THR A 124 13.26 23.71 -6.68
CA THR A 124 12.33 23.15 -7.68
C THR A 124 12.95 21.90 -8.25
N LEU A 125 12.19 20.81 -8.29
CA LEU A 125 12.50 19.63 -9.09
C LEU A 125 12.04 19.83 -10.55
N ASN A 126 12.94 19.66 -11.51
CA ASN A 126 12.70 19.90 -12.93
C ASN A 126 12.22 18.66 -13.70
N LYS A 127 11.16 18.82 -14.49
CA LYS A 127 10.59 17.77 -15.35
C LYS A 127 11.54 17.17 -16.37
N SER A 128 12.67 17.84 -16.61
CA SER A 128 13.76 17.35 -17.46
C SER A 128 14.65 16.30 -16.78
N GLY A 129 14.38 15.94 -15.52
CA GLY A 129 15.23 15.07 -14.72
C GLY A 129 16.31 15.87 -13.96
N GLU A 130 16.56 15.49 -12.71
CA GLU A 130 17.60 16.05 -11.83
C GLU A 130 18.13 14.99 -10.87
N GLU A 131 19.32 15.25 -10.31
CA GLU A 131 19.88 14.38 -9.27
C GLU A 131 19.19 14.69 -7.93
N LEU A 132 18.64 13.64 -7.31
CA LEU A 132 18.10 13.68 -5.97
C LEU A 132 18.66 12.53 -5.14
N GLY A 133 18.56 12.66 -3.82
CA GLY A 133 18.94 11.58 -2.93
C GLY A 133 18.28 11.68 -1.57
N LEU A 134 18.30 10.55 -0.88
CA LEU A 134 17.82 10.39 0.47
C LEU A 134 19.00 9.95 1.33
N LYS A 135 19.30 10.71 2.38
CA LYS A 135 20.37 10.37 3.33
C LYS A 135 19.79 10.03 4.67
N ASN A 136 20.37 9.01 5.31
CA ASN A 136 20.06 8.68 6.69
C ASN A 136 20.61 9.74 7.66
N SER A 137 20.28 9.57 8.94
CA SER A 137 20.73 10.45 10.04
C SER A 137 22.26 10.51 10.24
N SER A 138 23.00 9.52 9.71
CA SER A 138 24.47 9.51 9.71
C SER A 138 25.07 10.29 8.53
N GLY A 139 24.24 10.68 7.56
CA GLY A 139 24.63 11.41 6.35
C GLY A 139 25.03 10.51 5.18
N ASP A 140 24.86 9.20 5.30
CA ASP A 140 25.10 8.25 4.21
C ASP A 140 23.88 8.24 3.27
N PHE A 141 24.14 8.14 1.96
CA PHE A 141 23.06 7.97 0.99
C PHE A 141 22.44 6.59 1.11
N ILE A 142 21.12 6.58 1.23
CA ILE A 142 20.27 5.39 1.08
C ILE A 142 19.86 5.25 -0.38
N GLU A 143 19.42 6.35 -0.99
CA GLU A 143 19.23 6.47 -2.43
C GLU A 143 19.92 7.73 -2.96
N ASN A 144 20.46 7.65 -4.17
CA ASN A 144 20.98 8.80 -4.92
C ASN A 144 20.97 8.47 -6.41
N PHE A 145 20.19 9.19 -7.19
CA PHE A 145 20.00 8.91 -8.62
C PHE A 145 19.51 10.14 -9.38
N ILE A 146 19.57 10.06 -10.71
CA ILE A 146 18.97 11.05 -11.61
C ILE A 146 17.65 10.48 -12.12
N TYR A 147 16.51 11.09 -11.76
CA TYR A 147 15.23 10.64 -12.27
C TYR A 147 15.05 11.03 -13.74
N LYS A 148 14.35 10.18 -14.51
CA LYS A 148 14.13 10.42 -15.94
C LYS A 148 13.17 11.60 -16.18
N PRO A 149 13.24 12.23 -17.36
CA PRO A 149 12.27 13.25 -17.74
C PRO A 149 10.84 12.71 -17.79
N LEU A 150 9.89 13.58 -17.48
CA LEU A 150 8.45 13.36 -17.60
C LEU A 150 7.76 14.56 -18.24
N GLU A 151 6.49 14.40 -18.63
CA GLU A 151 5.74 15.49 -19.25
C GLU A 151 4.75 16.19 -18.32
N GLN A 152 3.83 15.46 -17.69
CA GLN A 152 2.64 16.02 -17.05
C GLN A 152 2.17 15.34 -15.76
N PHE A 153 2.54 14.09 -15.49
CA PHE A 153 2.10 13.31 -14.33
C PHE A 153 3.31 12.81 -13.53
N SER A 154 3.06 12.26 -12.35
CA SER A 154 4.14 11.78 -11.49
C SER A 154 4.92 10.65 -12.16
N LEU A 155 6.17 10.51 -11.76
CA LEU A 155 7.04 9.43 -12.18
C LEU A 155 7.07 8.35 -11.12
N GLU A 156 6.71 7.14 -11.50
CA GLU A 156 6.55 6.01 -10.59
C GLU A 156 7.56 4.91 -10.88
N ARG A 157 8.12 4.37 -9.80
CA ARG A 157 9.02 3.22 -9.84
C ARG A 157 8.24 1.95 -10.09
N ILE A 158 8.72 1.11 -11.01
CA ILE A 158 8.08 -0.14 -11.42
C ILE A 158 8.39 -1.25 -10.42
N ASP A 159 9.63 -1.37 -9.98
CA ASP A 159 10.10 -2.46 -9.13
C ASP A 159 11.02 -1.90 -8.03
N PHE A 160 10.64 -2.15 -6.79
CA PHE A 160 11.31 -1.60 -5.61
C PHE A 160 12.61 -2.36 -5.28
N GLU A 161 12.84 -3.53 -5.88
CA GLU A 161 14.09 -4.29 -5.75
C GLU A 161 15.12 -3.90 -6.81
N MET A 162 14.68 -3.40 -7.97
CA MET A 162 15.59 -2.90 -9.00
C MET A 162 16.21 -1.57 -8.59
N ILE A 163 17.46 -1.33 -8.97
CA ILE A 163 18.19 -0.09 -8.66
C ILE A 163 17.46 1.15 -9.23
N PRO A 164 17.50 2.31 -8.52
CA PRO A 164 16.74 3.48 -8.94
C PRO A 164 17.36 4.22 -10.15
N ASP A 165 18.64 3.95 -10.47
CA ASP A 165 19.32 4.50 -11.65
C ASP A 165 18.89 3.85 -12.98
N ASP A 166 18.13 2.75 -12.95
CA ASP A 166 17.66 2.10 -14.17
C ASP A 166 16.48 2.88 -14.78
N GLU A 167 16.71 3.53 -15.92
CA GLU A 167 15.69 4.33 -16.61
C GLU A 167 14.47 3.52 -17.10
N THR A 168 14.60 2.19 -17.18
CA THR A 168 13.50 1.28 -17.50
C THR A 168 12.63 0.95 -16.29
N ASN A 169 13.10 1.23 -15.08
CA ASN A 169 12.39 1.01 -13.82
C ASN A 169 11.51 2.19 -13.41
N TRP A 170 11.30 3.17 -14.29
CA TRP A 170 10.48 4.34 -14.01
C TRP A 170 9.54 4.64 -15.16
N GLN A 171 8.28 4.90 -14.84
CA GLN A 171 7.26 5.20 -15.82
C GLN A 171 6.31 6.27 -15.28
N GLU A 172 5.93 7.21 -16.15
CA GLU A 172 5.00 8.26 -15.80
C GLU A 172 3.60 7.65 -15.59
N HIS A 173 2.91 8.03 -14.51
CA HIS A 173 1.53 7.61 -14.26
C HIS A 173 0.64 8.00 -15.45
N PRO A 174 -0.33 7.17 -15.88
CA PRO A 174 -1.14 7.45 -17.07
C PRO A 174 -2.02 8.70 -16.97
N GLU A 175 -2.51 9.05 -15.77
CA GLU A 175 -3.52 10.11 -15.57
C GLU A 175 -3.24 11.19 -14.52
N LYS A 176 -2.54 10.89 -13.41
CA LYS A 176 -2.22 11.86 -12.38
C LYS A 176 -1.01 11.43 -11.51
N ASN A 177 -1.26 10.62 -10.49
CA ASN A 177 -0.30 10.10 -9.50
C ASN A 177 -0.95 9.00 -8.65
N SER A 178 -0.13 8.24 -7.92
CA SER A 178 -0.51 7.21 -6.95
C SER A 178 -0.14 7.59 -5.51
N VAL A 179 -0.22 8.87 -5.16
CA VAL A 179 0.28 9.38 -3.87
C VAL A 179 -0.28 8.63 -2.66
N ALA A 180 0.60 8.26 -1.75
CA ALA A 180 0.38 7.45 -0.55
C ALA A 180 -0.21 6.05 -0.84
N GLN A 181 0.01 5.52 -2.04
CA GLN A 181 -0.54 4.24 -2.50
C GLN A 181 0.52 3.46 -3.28
N LYS A 182 0.16 2.22 -3.62
CA LYS A 182 0.97 1.41 -4.51
C LYS A 182 0.99 2.01 -5.92
N ASN A 183 2.19 2.23 -6.46
CA ASN A 183 2.41 2.69 -7.83
C ASN A 183 1.60 1.90 -8.85
N TYR A 184 1.07 2.61 -9.85
CA TYR A 184 0.30 2.03 -10.96
C TYR A 184 1.12 0.98 -11.71
N TRP A 185 2.41 1.26 -11.92
CA TRP A 185 3.31 0.37 -12.65
C TRP A 185 3.97 -0.70 -11.78
N PHE A 186 3.59 -0.86 -10.51
CA PHE A 186 4.33 -1.74 -9.62
C PHE A 186 4.29 -3.21 -10.06
N THR A 187 5.46 -3.83 -10.11
CA THR A 187 5.67 -5.26 -10.31
C THR A 187 6.70 -5.76 -9.29
N GLN A 188 6.47 -6.95 -8.72
CA GLN A 188 7.50 -7.60 -7.91
C GLN A 188 8.55 -8.27 -8.81
N HIS A 189 9.83 -8.02 -8.54
CA HIS A 189 10.90 -8.77 -9.18
C HIS A 189 10.77 -10.26 -8.90
N THR A 190 10.52 -11.07 -9.93
CA THR A 190 10.73 -12.51 -9.85
C THR A 190 12.09 -12.82 -10.47
N GLU A 191 13.11 -13.00 -9.62
CA GLU A 191 14.37 -13.57 -10.10
C GLU A 191 14.11 -15.00 -10.62
N GLY A 192 14.02 -15.18 -11.95
CA GLY A 192 14.00 -16.53 -12.53
C GLY A 192 13.23 -16.77 -13.82
N GLY A 193 13.21 -15.85 -14.78
CA GLY A 193 12.81 -16.14 -16.16
C GLY A 193 14.03 -16.41 -17.03
N ASN A 194 14.58 -17.63 -16.99
CA ASN A 194 15.67 -18.02 -17.88
C ASN A 194 15.18 -17.93 -19.33
N GLU A 195 15.78 -17.04 -20.12
CA GLU A 195 15.64 -17.01 -21.57
C GLU A 195 15.92 -18.41 -22.13
N ASN A 196 14.90 -19.04 -22.72
CA ASN A 196 14.97 -19.97 -23.86
C ASN A 196 13.54 -20.22 -24.34
N ASP A 197 13.01 -19.30 -25.15
CA ASP A 197 11.95 -19.62 -26.11
C ASP A 197 12.61 -20.39 -27.25
N ASP A 198 12.59 -21.71 -27.15
CA ASP A 198 12.72 -22.62 -28.28
C ASP A 198 11.69 -23.74 -28.04
N GLY A 199 10.65 -23.73 -28.86
CA GLY A 199 9.59 -24.73 -28.83
C GLY A 199 10.09 -26.12 -29.24
N ASP A 200 9.51 -27.16 -28.65
CA ASP A 200 9.30 -28.44 -29.32
C ASP A 200 8.17 -29.22 -28.64
N GLU A 201 7.40 -29.91 -29.48
CA GLU A 201 6.29 -30.80 -29.15
C GLU A 201 6.80 -32.13 -28.56
N GLY A 202 5.95 -32.83 -27.79
CA GLY A 202 5.97 -34.30 -27.75
C GLY A 202 6.02 -34.99 -26.39
N ASP A 203 4.87 -35.54 -26.01
CA ASP A 203 4.60 -36.93 -25.60
C ASP A 203 5.41 -37.64 -24.48
N GLU A 204 4.63 -38.00 -23.45
CA GLU A 204 4.43 -39.35 -22.89
C GLU A 204 5.50 -40.13 -22.07
N GLU A 205 4.95 -40.67 -20.96
CA GLU A 205 5.24 -41.94 -20.26
C GLU A 205 6.33 -42.03 -19.16
N ASP A 206 5.82 -42.21 -17.94
CA ASP A 206 6.13 -43.23 -16.92
C ASP A 206 7.50 -43.95 -16.98
N ASP A 207 8.25 -43.95 -15.87
CA ASP A 207 8.80 -45.20 -15.32
C ASP A 207 9.17 -45.08 -13.83
N ASP A 208 8.72 -46.08 -13.08
CA ASP A 208 9.02 -46.39 -11.69
C ASP A 208 10.52 -46.66 -11.48
N SER A 209 11.05 -46.33 -10.30
CA SER A 209 11.83 -47.33 -9.54
C SER A 209 12.11 -46.90 -8.11
N GLU A 210 11.38 -47.53 -7.20
CA GLU A 210 11.78 -47.78 -5.82
C GLU A 210 13.19 -48.42 -5.78
N LYS A 211 14.04 -47.91 -4.88
CA LYS A 211 15.12 -48.71 -4.28
C LYS A 211 15.21 -48.45 -2.78
N ASP A 212 14.68 -49.44 -2.08
CA ASP A 212 15.04 -49.92 -0.75
C ASP A 212 16.56 -49.91 -0.49
N TYR A 213 16.97 -49.38 0.65
CA TYR A 213 18.16 -49.84 1.38
C TYR A 213 17.89 -49.82 2.89
N ASP A 214 18.19 -50.99 3.48
CA ASP A 214 17.97 -51.43 4.84
C ASP A 214 18.68 -50.62 5.96
N GLU A 215 18.16 -50.90 7.15
CA GLU A 215 18.42 -50.47 8.52
C GLU A 215 19.87 -50.45 9.05
N ASP A 216 19.97 -49.67 10.13
CA ASP A 216 20.83 -49.78 11.32
C ASP A 216 22.25 -49.21 11.28
N ASP A 217 22.40 -48.01 11.86
CA ASP A 217 23.30 -47.89 13.01
C ASP A 217 22.80 -46.83 14.00
N SER A 218 22.72 -47.25 15.25
CA SER A 218 22.31 -46.48 16.42
C SER A 218 23.35 -45.41 16.77
N ASP A 219 22.92 -44.15 16.93
CA ASP A 219 23.66 -43.18 17.75
C ASP A 219 22.68 -42.31 18.55
N ASP A 220 22.91 -42.31 19.87
CA ASP A 220 22.19 -41.57 20.89
C ASP A 220 22.49 -40.07 20.74
N GLY A 221 21.61 -39.34 20.07
CA GLY A 221 21.63 -37.88 20.01
C GLY A 221 20.30 -37.33 20.49
N VAL A 222 20.27 -36.69 21.65
CA VAL A 222 19.15 -35.90 22.15
C VAL A 222 18.78 -34.85 21.10
N GLY A 223 17.74 -35.12 20.33
CA GLY A 223 17.15 -34.17 19.41
C GLY A 223 16.45 -33.09 20.22
N GLU A 224 17.06 -31.92 20.31
CA GLU A 224 16.28 -30.70 20.50
C GLU A 224 15.41 -30.55 19.27
N THR A 225 14.11 -30.76 19.44
CA THR A 225 13.10 -30.25 18.51
C THR A 225 13.28 -28.74 18.47
N LEU A 226 13.98 -28.26 17.43
CA LEU A 226 13.85 -26.89 16.98
C LEU A 226 12.41 -26.74 16.51
N GLU A 227 11.55 -26.26 17.41
CA GLU A 227 10.30 -25.63 17.00
C GLU A 227 10.67 -24.60 15.94
N SER A 228 10.14 -24.79 14.73
CA SER A 228 10.05 -23.73 13.73
C SER A 228 9.56 -22.47 14.45
N PRO A 229 10.15 -21.29 14.23
CA PRO A 229 9.49 -20.07 14.69
C PRO A 229 8.08 -20.10 14.07
N GLU A 230 7.05 -20.08 14.91
CA GLU A 230 5.72 -19.75 14.41
C GLU A 230 5.87 -18.38 13.76
N ASP A 231 5.55 -18.28 12.47
CA ASP A 231 5.51 -17.00 11.77
C ASP A 231 4.76 -16.02 12.65
N ASP A 232 5.44 -14.98 13.13
CA ASP A 232 4.78 -13.87 13.82
C ASP A 232 3.81 -13.29 12.79
N VAL A 233 2.52 -13.59 12.96
CA VAL A 233 1.46 -13.01 12.14
C VAL A 233 1.55 -11.51 12.34
N VAL A 234 2.10 -10.81 11.36
CA VAL A 234 2.10 -9.34 11.34
C VAL A 234 0.63 -8.92 11.32
N VAL A 235 0.19 -8.26 12.38
CA VAL A 235 -1.18 -7.76 12.52
C VAL A 235 -1.16 -6.26 12.27
N THR A 236 -1.76 -5.82 11.16
CA THR A 236 -1.87 -4.39 10.80
C THR A 236 -3.25 -4.08 10.27
N ASN A 237 -3.72 -2.84 10.50
CA ASN A 237 -5.04 -2.38 10.04
C ASN A 237 -4.96 -1.54 8.77
N GLN A 238 -3.77 -1.40 8.16
CA GLN A 238 -3.57 -0.55 6.97
C GLN A 238 -4.11 -1.16 5.67
N GLY A 239 -4.44 -2.45 5.69
CA GLY A 239 -5.07 -3.15 4.57
C GLY A 239 -6.60 -3.19 4.62
N VAL A 240 -7.25 -2.54 5.59
CA VAL A 240 -8.70 -2.69 5.78
C VAL A 240 -9.45 -1.48 5.22
N VAL A 241 -10.33 -1.71 4.25
CA VAL A 241 -11.19 -0.68 3.65
C VAL A 241 -12.67 -1.04 3.75
N ILE A 242 -13.53 -0.04 3.65
CA ILE A 242 -14.97 -0.21 3.45
C ILE A 242 -15.17 -0.72 2.03
N ASN A 243 -15.75 -1.90 1.85
CA ASN A 243 -15.82 -2.56 0.54
C ASN A 243 -17.18 -2.47 -0.12
N GLU A 244 -18.25 -2.66 0.66
CA GLU A 244 -19.63 -2.62 0.18
C GLU A 244 -20.55 -2.14 1.31
N PHE A 245 -21.65 -1.48 0.99
CA PHE A 245 -22.66 -1.12 1.99
C PHE A 245 -24.08 -1.10 1.43
N LEU A 246 -25.05 -1.35 2.31
CA LEU A 246 -26.48 -1.21 2.04
C LEU A 246 -27.09 -0.27 3.07
N SER A 247 -27.46 0.95 2.64
CA SER A 247 -28.08 1.95 3.52
C SER A 247 -29.61 2.03 3.41
N ASP A 248 -30.22 1.53 2.33
CA ASP A 248 -31.68 1.48 2.17
C ASP A 248 -32.18 0.05 1.92
N PRO A 249 -32.20 -0.82 2.95
CA PRO A 249 -32.60 -2.21 2.79
C PRO A 249 -34.10 -2.36 2.44
N LEU A 250 -34.45 -3.44 1.73
CA LEU A 250 -35.84 -3.87 1.58
C LEU A 250 -36.51 -4.12 2.95
N PRO A 251 -37.86 -4.08 3.04
CA PRO A 251 -38.55 -4.39 4.29
C PRO A 251 -38.10 -5.71 4.92
N GLU A 252 -37.93 -5.71 6.24
CA GLU A 252 -37.43 -6.86 7.04
C GLU A 252 -35.96 -7.24 6.79
N LYS A 253 -35.21 -6.44 6.03
CA LYS A 253 -33.74 -6.48 5.96
C LYS A 253 -33.13 -5.35 6.78
N ASN A 254 -31.84 -5.46 7.07
CA ASN A 254 -31.10 -4.49 7.86
C ASN A 254 -30.04 -3.80 7.00
N GLU A 255 -29.63 -2.62 7.44
CA GLU A 255 -28.46 -1.91 6.90
C GLU A 255 -27.18 -2.63 7.34
N TRP A 256 -26.16 -2.54 6.50
CA TRP A 256 -24.86 -3.12 6.81
C TRP A 256 -23.73 -2.41 6.06
N VAL A 257 -22.52 -2.58 6.61
CA VAL A 257 -21.26 -2.18 5.98
C VAL A 257 -20.34 -3.39 5.98
N GLU A 258 -19.71 -3.64 4.85
CA GLU A 258 -18.67 -4.64 4.67
C GLU A 258 -17.30 -4.01 4.66
N LEU A 259 -16.35 -4.70 5.29
CA LEU A 259 -14.93 -4.39 5.23
C LEU A 259 -14.19 -5.47 4.45
N TYR A 260 -13.18 -5.07 3.69
CA TYR A 260 -12.25 -5.99 3.03
C TYR A 260 -10.84 -5.73 3.52
N ASN A 261 -10.11 -6.81 3.81
CA ASN A 261 -8.68 -6.76 4.07
C ASN A 261 -7.93 -7.14 2.79
N PHE A 262 -7.46 -6.14 2.04
CA PHE A 262 -6.71 -6.32 0.80
C PHE A 262 -5.20 -6.59 1.02
N SER A 263 -4.76 -6.63 2.29
CA SER A 263 -3.36 -6.93 2.59
C SER A 263 -3.10 -8.44 2.64
N THR A 264 -1.82 -8.80 2.56
CA THR A 264 -1.33 -10.18 2.76
C THR A 264 -1.24 -10.58 4.24
N SER A 265 -1.57 -9.66 5.15
CA SER A 265 -1.45 -9.81 6.60
C SER A 265 -2.82 -9.78 7.27
N SER A 266 -2.94 -10.35 8.46
CA SER A 266 -4.21 -10.29 9.20
C SER A 266 -4.40 -8.90 9.82
N ALA A 267 -5.65 -8.47 10.01
CA ALA A 267 -5.99 -7.21 10.66
C ALA A 267 -6.71 -7.45 12.00
N ASP A 268 -6.32 -6.74 13.06
CA ASP A 268 -7.02 -6.77 14.34
C ASP A 268 -8.06 -5.66 14.41
N LEU A 269 -9.29 -6.07 14.17
CA LEU A 269 -10.45 -5.19 14.13
C LEU A 269 -10.88 -4.71 15.51
N SER A 270 -10.35 -5.26 16.61
CA SER A 270 -10.68 -4.79 17.97
C SER A 270 -10.23 -3.35 18.22
N LEU A 271 -9.34 -2.83 17.37
CA LEU A 271 -8.86 -1.47 17.38
C LEU A 271 -9.61 -0.56 16.39
N LEU A 272 -10.65 -1.06 15.72
CA LEU A 272 -11.40 -0.33 14.70
C LEU A 272 -12.86 -0.08 15.11
N GLU A 273 -13.40 1.04 14.64
CA GLU A 273 -14.77 1.49 14.86
C GLU A 273 -15.38 2.00 13.56
N LEU A 274 -16.66 1.73 13.36
CA LEU A 274 -17.44 2.36 12.29
C LEU A 274 -18.21 3.55 12.85
N HIS A 275 -18.19 4.66 12.11
CA HIS A 275 -18.95 5.89 12.40
C HIS A 275 -19.76 6.30 11.18
N ASP A 276 -20.93 6.90 11.43
CA ASP A 276 -21.68 7.68 10.45
C ASP A 276 -21.26 9.16 10.51
N GLY A 277 -21.90 10.04 9.75
CA GLY A 277 -21.65 11.48 9.78
C GLY A 277 -22.00 12.18 11.10
N VAL A 278 -22.61 11.48 12.07
CA VAL A 278 -22.96 11.98 13.42
C VAL A 278 -22.02 11.39 14.49
N GLY A 279 -21.61 10.14 14.36
CA GLY A 279 -20.66 9.49 15.24
C GLY A 279 -20.74 7.96 15.18
N LYS A 280 -20.30 7.32 16.26
CA LYS A 280 -20.07 5.86 16.28
C LYS A 280 -21.34 5.04 16.06
N ILE A 281 -21.29 4.14 15.09
CA ILE A 281 -22.37 3.20 14.75
C ILE A 281 -22.05 1.75 15.10
N ALA A 282 -20.76 1.34 15.10
CA ALA A 282 -20.34 0.02 15.57
C ALA A 282 -18.92 -0.01 16.16
N THR A 283 -18.68 -0.98 17.04
CA THR A 283 -17.33 -1.44 17.43
C THR A 283 -17.08 -2.76 16.75
N LEU A 284 -15.89 -2.89 16.17
CA LEU A 284 -15.46 -4.10 15.52
C LEU A 284 -14.63 -4.95 16.49
N SER A 285 -14.46 -6.23 16.17
CA SER A 285 -13.69 -7.14 17.02
C SER A 285 -13.28 -8.37 16.24
N GLY A 286 -12.20 -9.02 16.68
CA GLY A 286 -11.69 -10.23 16.06
C GLY A 286 -10.61 -9.92 15.05
N ILE A 287 -10.11 -10.99 14.43
CA ILE A 287 -9.05 -10.93 13.43
C ILE A 287 -9.69 -11.16 12.06
N LEU A 288 -9.42 -10.24 11.12
CA LEU A 288 -9.78 -10.37 9.72
C LEU A 288 -8.58 -10.93 8.97
N ALA A 289 -8.73 -12.09 8.32
CA ALA A 289 -7.65 -12.73 7.60
C ALA A 289 -7.26 -11.94 6.33
N PRO A 290 -6.07 -12.16 5.77
CA PRO A 290 -5.68 -11.61 4.47
C PRO A 290 -6.69 -11.97 3.38
N GLN A 291 -6.98 -11.05 2.45
CA GLN A 291 -7.89 -11.27 1.32
C GLN A 291 -9.27 -11.81 1.75
N THR A 292 -9.81 -11.33 2.88
CA THR A 292 -11.13 -11.73 3.38
C THR A 292 -12.01 -10.54 3.78
N PHE A 293 -13.31 -10.81 3.90
CA PHE A 293 -14.36 -9.83 4.11
C PHE A 293 -15.02 -9.97 5.49
N LEU A 294 -15.52 -8.86 6.04
CA LEU A 294 -16.36 -8.84 7.24
C LEU A 294 -17.59 -7.96 7.02
N VAL A 295 -18.77 -8.54 7.17
CA VAL A 295 -20.05 -7.80 7.18
C VAL A 295 -20.44 -7.41 8.60
N THR A 296 -20.70 -6.13 8.80
CA THR A 296 -21.27 -5.56 10.03
C THR A 296 -22.71 -5.13 9.79
N GLU A 297 -23.66 -5.92 10.28
CA GLU A 297 -25.09 -5.67 10.16
C GLU A 297 -25.64 -4.86 11.36
N PHE A 298 -26.48 -3.85 11.11
CA PHE A 298 -27.02 -2.97 12.14
C PHE A 298 -28.44 -3.35 12.54
N SER A 299 -28.70 -3.46 13.84
CA SER A 299 -30.04 -3.79 14.38
C SER A 299 -31.08 -2.66 14.26
N SER A 300 -30.69 -1.51 13.72
CA SER A 300 -31.49 -0.29 13.58
C SER A 300 -30.87 0.58 12.49
N SER A 301 -31.64 1.46 11.87
CA SER A 301 -31.08 2.41 10.91
C SER A 301 -29.98 3.30 11.51
N LYS A 302 -28.86 3.34 10.79
CA LYS A 302 -27.61 4.07 11.07
C LYS A 302 -27.22 4.98 9.92
N LEU A 303 -27.41 4.53 8.69
CA LEU A 303 -26.98 5.22 7.48
C LEU A 303 -28.17 5.96 6.85
N ASN A 304 -27.96 7.20 6.40
CA ASN A 304 -29.00 7.96 5.73
C ASN A 304 -29.12 7.60 4.24
N ASN A 305 -30.32 7.25 3.76
CA ASN A 305 -30.54 6.79 2.37
C ASN A 305 -30.13 7.83 1.30
N GLY A 306 -30.35 9.12 1.57
CA GLY A 306 -30.06 10.20 0.60
C GLY A 306 -28.57 10.54 0.46
N GLY A 307 -27.78 10.20 1.47
CA GLY A 307 -26.37 10.53 1.57
C GLY A 307 -25.89 10.54 3.01
N ASP A 308 -24.72 9.95 3.26
CA ASP A 308 -24.05 9.95 4.56
C ASP A 308 -22.54 9.88 4.38
N LEU A 309 -21.83 9.91 5.50
CA LEU A 309 -20.41 9.62 5.60
C LEU A 309 -20.22 8.34 6.42
N ILE A 310 -19.56 7.35 5.84
CA ILE A 310 -19.12 6.15 6.54
C ILE A 310 -17.63 6.31 6.82
N LEU A 311 -17.23 6.25 8.09
CA LEU A 311 -15.84 6.29 8.52
C LEU A 311 -15.46 4.98 9.17
N LEU A 312 -14.33 4.42 8.74
CA LEU A 312 -13.59 3.42 9.48
C LEU A 312 -12.48 4.14 10.25
N LEU A 313 -12.59 4.18 11.57
CA LEU A 313 -11.63 4.83 12.45
C LEU A 313 -10.87 3.81 13.29
N ASN A 314 -9.63 4.09 13.65
CA ASN A 314 -8.99 3.39 14.76
C ASN A 314 -9.42 3.96 16.12
N THR A 315 -9.04 3.30 17.22
CA THR A 315 -9.34 3.76 18.60
C THR A 315 -8.74 5.12 18.97
N SER A 316 -7.78 5.63 18.18
CA SER A 316 -7.20 6.96 18.32
C SER A 316 -7.95 8.02 17.49
N SER A 317 -9.06 7.66 16.86
CA SER A 317 -9.87 8.50 15.96
C SER A 317 -9.15 8.92 14.68
N THR A 318 -8.10 8.19 14.28
CA THR A 318 -7.52 8.29 12.93
C THR A 318 -8.46 7.64 11.92
N VAL A 319 -8.68 8.30 10.79
CA VAL A 319 -9.40 7.74 9.65
C VAL A 319 -8.52 6.70 8.95
N ILE A 320 -9.00 5.46 8.88
CA ILE A 320 -8.42 4.38 8.09
C ILE A 320 -9.01 4.42 6.68
N ASP A 321 -10.33 4.55 6.58
CA ASP A 321 -11.02 4.70 5.30
C ASP A 321 -12.29 5.55 5.48
N ALA A 322 -12.72 6.20 4.40
CA ALA A 322 -13.87 7.07 4.37
C ALA A 322 -14.64 6.96 3.05
N VAL A 323 -15.96 6.81 3.17
CA VAL A 323 -16.88 6.79 2.03
C VAL A 323 -17.94 7.86 2.24
N ARG A 324 -17.90 8.90 1.40
CA ARG A 324 -19.00 9.85 1.23
C ARG A 324 -19.88 9.37 0.10
N TYR A 325 -21.19 9.32 0.32
CA TYR A 325 -22.12 8.93 -0.72
C TYR A 325 -23.32 9.86 -0.80
N GLY A 326 -23.98 9.84 -1.95
CA GLY A 326 -25.18 10.63 -2.20
C GLY A 326 -24.98 12.13 -2.01
N ASP A 327 -25.91 12.78 -1.31
CA ASP A 327 -25.93 14.24 -1.11
C ASP A 327 -25.11 14.74 0.09
N TRP A 328 -24.30 13.88 0.72
CA TRP A 328 -23.50 14.26 1.87
C TRP A 328 -22.46 15.32 1.54
N VAL A 329 -22.41 16.37 2.37
CA VAL A 329 -21.38 17.40 2.38
C VAL A 329 -20.99 17.71 3.82
N ASP A 330 -19.73 18.05 4.05
CA ASP A 330 -19.19 18.36 5.36
C ASP A 330 -18.23 19.56 5.31
N GLU A 331 -17.54 19.83 6.41
CA GLU A 331 -16.58 20.94 6.49
C GLU A 331 -15.29 20.70 5.65
N PHE A 332 -15.04 19.46 5.22
CA PHE A 332 -13.90 19.05 4.42
C PHE A 332 -14.25 18.92 2.92
N SER A 333 -15.52 18.65 2.59
CA SER A 333 -16.04 18.59 1.23
C SER A 333 -17.36 19.34 1.09
N SER A 334 -17.31 20.48 0.38
CA SER A 334 -18.49 21.30 0.06
C SER A 334 -19.17 20.92 -1.27
N SER A 335 -18.73 19.82 -1.89
CA SER A 335 -19.21 19.32 -3.18
C SER A 335 -19.52 17.82 -3.08
N THR A 336 -20.52 17.37 -3.84
CA THR A 336 -20.87 15.95 -3.98
C THR A 336 -20.19 15.32 -5.20
N GLU A 337 -19.29 16.05 -5.87
CA GLU A 337 -18.66 15.64 -7.13
C GLU A 337 -17.86 14.34 -7.03
N PHE A 338 -17.30 14.06 -5.85
CA PHE A 338 -16.47 12.90 -5.56
C PHE A 338 -17.17 11.85 -4.70
N ASN A 339 -18.46 12.03 -4.42
CA ASN A 339 -19.22 11.09 -3.61
C ASN A 339 -19.54 9.82 -4.43
N ALA A 340 -19.51 8.68 -3.76
CA ALA A 340 -20.13 7.45 -4.25
C ALA A 340 -21.62 7.69 -4.56
N PRO A 341 -22.21 6.90 -5.47
CA PRO A 341 -23.63 7.04 -5.81
C PRO A 341 -24.52 6.85 -4.56
N TYR A 342 -25.68 7.53 -4.53
CA TYR A 342 -26.69 7.22 -3.52
C TYR A 342 -27.33 5.85 -3.86
N PRO A 343 -27.54 4.92 -2.92
CA PRO A 343 -28.21 3.66 -3.21
C PRO A 343 -29.72 3.83 -3.40
N GLU A 344 -30.31 3.10 -4.36
CA GLU A 344 -31.75 2.87 -4.37
C GLU A 344 -32.16 1.80 -3.36
N THR A 345 -33.46 1.71 -3.03
CA THR A 345 -33.96 0.73 -2.08
C THR A 345 -33.64 -0.70 -2.51
N GLY A 346 -32.92 -1.43 -1.67
CA GLY A 346 -32.49 -2.82 -1.89
C GLY A 346 -31.22 -2.97 -2.71
N ILE A 347 -30.63 -1.88 -3.20
CA ILE A 347 -29.39 -1.84 -3.97
C ILE A 347 -28.24 -1.47 -3.03
N SER A 348 -27.14 -2.22 -3.08
CA SER A 348 -25.91 -1.87 -2.36
C SER A 348 -25.02 -0.97 -3.21
N VAL A 349 -24.09 -0.29 -2.55
CA VAL A 349 -23.00 0.44 -3.19
C VAL A 349 -21.72 -0.33 -2.88
N ALA A 350 -21.05 -0.80 -3.92
CA ALA A 350 -19.90 -1.68 -3.86
C ALA A 350 -18.69 -0.99 -4.47
N ARG A 351 -17.49 -1.23 -3.92
CA ARG A 351 -16.26 -0.88 -4.62
C ARG A 351 -16.23 -1.63 -5.94
N ILE A 352 -15.92 -0.94 -7.03
CA ILE A 352 -15.89 -1.52 -8.37
C ILE A 352 -14.83 -2.62 -8.44
N VAL A 353 -13.68 -2.36 -7.84
CA VAL A 353 -12.62 -3.35 -7.60
C VAL A 353 -12.41 -3.43 -6.09
N ASP A 354 -12.45 -4.64 -5.54
CA ASP A 354 -12.25 -4.86 -4.12
C ASP A 354 -10.92 -4.24 -3.66
N GLY A 355 -10.94 -3.51 -2.54
CA GLY A 355 -9.72 -2.89 -2.00
C GLY A 355 -9.29 -1.59 -2.69
N GLN A 356 -9.71 -1.34 -3.94
CA GLN A 356 -9.28 -0.15 -4.69
C GLN A 356 -9.82 1.13 -4.05
N ASN A 357 -8.92 2.06 -3.72
CA ASN A 357 -9.27 3.36 -3.16
C ASN A 357 -8.45 4.45 -3.86
N THR A 358 -8.99 5.13 -4.86
CA THR A 358 -8.30 6.20 -5.60
C THR A 358 -8.39 7.56 -4.89
N GLY A 359 -8.98 7.61 -3.69
CA GLY A 359 -9.31 8.85 -2.99
C GLY A 359 -10.52 9.59 -3.58
N ASN A 360 -11.19 9.00 -4.57
CA ASN A 360 -12.39 9.54 -5.19
C ASN A 360 -13.51 8.48 -5.17
N ASN A 361 -14.41 8.58 -4.19
CA ASN A 361 -15.45 7.58 -3.98
C ASN A 361 -16.41 7.43 -5.17
N LYS A 362 -16.56 8.47 -6.02
CA LYS A 362 -17.34 8.36 -7.26
C LYS A 362 -16.71 7.39 -8.26
N ASN A 363 -15.38 7.34 -8.30
CA ASN A 363 -14.63 6.49 -9.21
C ASN A 363 -14.45 5.08 -8.65
N ASP A 364 -14.40 4.96 -7.32
CA ASP A 364 -14.15 3.69 -6.65
C ASP A 364 -15.42 2.87 -6.43
N PHE A 365 -16.61 3.48 -6.40
CA PHE A 365 -17.86 2.80 -6.08
C PHE A 365 -18.91 2.89 -7.18
N ALA A 366 -19.68 1.81 -7.31
CA ALA A 366 -20.87 1.74 -8.16
C ALA A 366 -22.05 1.14 -7.38
N GLN A 367 -23.26 1.40 -7.86
CA GLN A 367 -24.43 0.65 -7.39
C GLN A 367 -24.35 -0.79 -7.93
N THR A 368 -24.85 -1.76 -7.17
CA THR A 368 -25.04 -3.13 -7.67
C THR A 368 -26.39 -3.69 -7.24
N LEU A 369 -27.11 -4.25 -8.23
CA LEU A 369 -28.39 -4.95 -8.01
C LEU A 369 -28.24 -6.26 -7.23
N SER A 370 -27.01 -6.77 -7.13
CA SER A 370 -26.68 -8.06 -6.53
C SER A 370 -25.68 -7.84 -5.41
N PRO A 371 -26.15 -7.53 -4.18
CA PRO A 371 -25.24 -7.37 -3.05
C PRO A 371 -24.44 -8.64 -2.77
N THR A 372 -23.18 -8.49 -2.41
CA THR A 372 -22.18 -9.58 -2.30
C THR A 372 -21.61 -9.71 -0.88
N PRO A 373 -22.45 -9.80 0.18
CA PRO A 373 -21.93 -9.90 1.53
C PRO A 373 -21.05 -11.14 1.72
N SER A 374 -19.84 -10.90 2.23
CA SER A 374 -18.76 -11.84 2.51
C SER A 374 -18.08 -12.46 1.29
N GLU A 375 -18.28 -11.91 0.09
CA GLU A 375 -17.71 -12.40 -1.17
C GLU A 375 -17.17 -11.22 -1.99
N PRO A 376 -16.30 -11.46 -2.98
CA PRO A 376 -15.84 -10.42 -3.89
C PRO A 376 -16.98 -9.67 -4.58
N ASN A 377 -16.80 -8.37 -4.79
CA ASN A 377 -17.82 -7.53 -5.38
C ASN A 377 -18.14 -7.93 -6.84
N ILE A 378 -19.42 -7.92 -7.17
CA ILE A 378 -19.90 -8.07 -8.54
C ILE A 378 -20.75 -6.86 -8.87
N ILE A 379 -20.31 -6.06 -9.84
CA ILE A 379 -21.09 -4.90 -10.29
C ILE A 379 -22.15 -5.36 -11.27
N THR A 380 -23.42 -5.22 -10.88
CA THR A 380 -24.57 -5.63 -11.69
C THR A 380 -25.52 -4.48 -11.94
N GLU A 381 -25.86 -4.27 -13.21
CA GLU A 381 -26.72 -3.19 -13.67
C GLU A 381 -27.89 -3.74 -14.52
N ALA A 382 -28.97 -2.97 -14.60
CA ALA A 382 -30.07 -3.27 -15.52
C ALA A 382 -29.63 -2.89 -16.94
N GLY A 383 -29.55 -3.86 -17.83
CA GLY A 383 -29.25 -3.65 -19.24
C GLY A 383 -30.40 -2.98 -19.99
N ASP A 384 -30.06 -2.28 -21.07
CA ASP A 384 -31.03 -1.59 -21.92
C ASP A 384 -32.06 -2.57 -22.51
N GLU A 385 -33.34 -2.20 -22.44
CA GLU A 385 -34.38 -2.86 -23.21
C GLU A 385 -34.16 -2.55 -24.69
N GLU A 386 -33.75 -3.54 -25.48
CA GLU A 386 -33.93 -3.44 -26.93
C GLU A 386 -35.44 -3.35 -27.19
N GLU A 387 -35.93 -2.18 -27.63
CA GLU A 387 -37.31 -2.01 -28.10
C GLU A 387 -37.56 -2.87 -29.35
N GLU A 388 -37.77 -4.18 -29.17
CA GLU A 388 -38.42 -5.05 -30.14
C GLU A 388 -39.93 -4.91 -29.94
N GLY A 389 -40.59 -4.38 -30.96
CA GLY A 389 -41.90 -3.75 -30.82
C GLY A 389 -43.08 -4.64 -30.42
N ASP A 390 -44.05 -3.97 -29.79
CA ASP A 390 -45.47 -4.32 -29.63
C ASP A 390 -45.78 -5.81 -29.41
N GLY A 391 -45.46 -6.30 -28.22
CA GLY A 391 -45.94 -7.59 -27.71
C GLY A 391 -45.98 -7.59 -26.19
N GLY A 392 -47.14 -7.25 -25.60
CA GLY A 392 -47.33 -7.15 -24.15
C GLY A 392 -47.15 -8.47 -23.39
N GLY A 393 -45.91 -8.80 -23.09
CA GLY A 393 -45.48 -9.67 -22.00
C GLY A 393 -44.46 -8.93 -21.14
N ASP A 394 -44.45 -9.19 -19.84
CA ASP A 394 -43.41 -8.69 -18.93
C ASP A 394 -42.06 -9.26 -19.40
N VAL A 395 -41.29 -8.47 -20.15
CA VAL A 395 -39.92 -8.80 -20.52
C VAL A 395 -39.05 -8.25 -19.40
N GLU A 396 -38.45 -9.11 -18.59
CA GLU A 396 -37.44 -8.68 -17.63
C GLU A 396 -36.24 -8.12 -18.41
N SER A 397 -35.84 -6.88 -18.11
CA SER A 397 -34.67 -6.26 -18.71
C SER A 397 -33.43 -7.12 -18.41
N PRO A 398 -32.54 -7.35 -19.38
CA PRO A 398 -31.39 -8.23 -19.17
C PRO A 398 -30.44 -7.64 -18.12
N ILE A 399 -30.02 -8.42 -17.11
CA ILE A 399 -29.01 -7.97 -16.14
C ILE A 399 -27.62 -8.21 -16.72
N THR A 400 -26.77 -7.19 -16.72
CA THR A 400 -25.33 -7.31 -17.01
C THR A 400 -24.55 -7.42 -15.71
N SER A 401 -23.51 -8.24 -15.70
CA SER A 401 -22.64 -8.42 -14.53
C SER A 401 -21.19 -8.31 -14.97
N VAL A 402 -20.41 -7.52 -14.24
CA VAL A 402 -18.97 -7.38 -14.43
C VAL A 402 -18.28 -7.75 -13.12
N ILE A 403 -17.25 -8.58 -13.24
CA ILE A 403 -16.33 -8.94 -12.16
C ILE A 403 -14.99 -8.35 -12.55
N TYR A 404 -14.37 -7.65 -11.62
CA TYR A 404 -13.03 -7.11 -11.77
C TYR A 404 -12.11 -7.87 -10.82
N ASP A 405 -10.94 -8.24 -11.31
CA ASP A 405 -9.96 -9.00 -10.54
C ASP A 405 -9.16 -8.05 -9.62
N ASP A 406 -8.61 -8.60 -8.53
CA ASP A 406 -7.70 -7.86 -7.65
C ASP A 406 -6.49 -7.33 -8.45
N GLY A 407 -6.29 -6.01 -8.42
CA GLY A 407 -5.28 -5.31 -9.22
C GLY A 407 -5.78 -4.71 -10.54
N ASP A 408 -7.04 -4.94 -10.94
CA ASP A 408 -7.67 -4.11 -11.96
C ASP A 408 -7.77 -2.67 -11.44
N LEU A 409 -7.43 -1.68 -12.27
CA LEU A 409 -7.77 -0.29 -11.99
C LEU A 409 -8.99 0.08 -12.83
N VAL A 410 -10.13 0.25 -12.17
CA VAL A 410 -11.33 0.74 -12.82
C VAL A 410 -11.63 2.12 -12.28
N ILE A 411 -11.49 3.12 -13.13
CA ILE A 411 -12.05 4.45 -12.89
C ILE A 411 -13.39 4.52 -13.61
N ASN A 412 -14.39 5.09 -12.94
CA ASN A 412 -15.75 5.17 -13.46
C ASN A 412 -15.84 6.19 -14.64
N GLU A 413 -15.32 5.84 -15.82
CA GLU A 413 -15.61 6.47 -17.12
C GLU A 413 -16.68 5.71 -17.92
N LEU A 414 -17.25 4.62 -17.37
CA LEU A 414 -18.24 3.79 -18.03
C LEU A 414 -19.66 3.96 -17.50
N ILE A 415 -20.18 5.18 -17.36
CA ILE A 415 -21.62 5.47 -17.57
C ILE A 415 -21.81 6.83 -18.27
N SER A 416 -21.12 7.05 -19.39
CA SER A 416 -21.50 8.10 -20.35
C SER A 416 -21.74 7.55 -21.75
N TYR A 417 -22.71 6.67 -21.90
CA TYR A 417 -23.32 6.29 -23.19
C TYR A 417 -24.80 5.93 -22.89
N GLN A 418 -25.87 6.47 -23.47
CA GLN A 418 -26.05 7.44 -24.54
C GLN A 418 -27.28 8.33 -24.23
N ASN A 419 -27.10 9.65 -24.25
CA ASN A 419 -28.19 10.56 -24.59
C ASN A 419 -27.97 11.02 -26.03
N HIS A 420 -28.62 10.35 -26.98
CA HIS A 420 -28.88 10.93 -28.30
C HIS A 420 -30.29 10.63 -28.80
#